data_AF-A0A6P2DA70-F1
#
_entry.id   AF-A0A6P2DA70-F1
#
_cell.length_a   1.000
_cell.length_b   1.000
_cell.length_c   1.000
_cell.angle_alpha   90.00
_cell.angle_beta   90.00
_cell.angle_gamma   90.00
#
_symmetry.space_group_name_H-M   'P 1'
#
loop_
_entity.id
_entity.type
_entity.pdbx_description
1 polymer ?
#
loop_
_entity_poly.entity_id
_entity_poly.type
_entity_poly.pdbx_seq_one_letter_code
_entity_poly.pdbx_strand_id
1 'polypeptide(L)'
;MNFTDALRAYDTPEFRDALTGQLEKHYSALPLGSGCKRGGYPQTGATITVRDVAANHAQITADVTIRFTEAFSSGCSEAPSEELRWIDCRVFIQRVDGSATIEAVEPERPEEF
;
A
#
# COMPACT_ATOMS: atom_id res chain seq x y z
N MET A 1 -15.10 14.21 -1.82
CA MET A 1 -15.83 13.13 -1.13
C MET A 1 -15.02 12.71 0.08
N ASN A 2 -15.63 12.47 1.25
CA ASN A 2 -14.89 11.91 2.39
C ASN A 2 -14.78 10.38 2.22
N PHE A 3 -13.82 9.73 2.90
CA PHE A 3 -13.58 8.28 2.74
C PHE A 3 -14.80 7.44 3.17
N THR A 4 -15.52 7.88 4.20
CA THR A 4 -16.73 7.21 4.70
C THR A 4 -17.85 7.15 3.66
N ASP A 5 -18.03 8.20 2.86
CA ASP A 5 -19.01 8.23 1.77
C ASP A 5 -18.56 7.31 0.63
N ALA A 6 -17.26 7.25 0.34
CA ALA A 6 -16.69 6.38 -0.68
C ALA A 6 -16.85 4.89 -0.35
N LEU A 7 -16.90 4.50 0.94
CA LEU A 7 -17.18 3.10 1.35
C LEU A 7 -18.55 2.60 0.87
N ARG A 8 -19.51 3.50 0.62
CA ARG A 8 -20.83 3.15 0.10
C ARG A 8 -20.81 2.88 -1.41
N ALA A 9 -19.76 3.31 -2.10
CA ALA A 9 -19.55 3.21 -3.54
C ALA A 9 -18.20 2.53 -3.81
N TYR A 10 -17.94 1.40 -3.17
CA TYR A 10 -16.64 0.72 -3.20
C TYR A 10 -16.23 0.21 -4.59
N ASP A 11 -17.20 0.00 -5.48
CA ASP A 11 -17.02 -0.48 -6.84
C ASP A 11 -16.71 0.65 -7.84
N THR A 12 -16.64 1.91 -7.37
CA THR A 12 -16.42 3.07 -8.24
C THR A 12 -14.96 3.55 -8.23
N PRO A 13 -14.50 4.26 -9.29
CA PRO A 13 -13.17 4.85 -9.32
C PRO A 13 -12.90 5.80 -8.14
N GLU A 14 -13.92 6.51 -7.67
CA GLU A 14 -13.81 7.46 -6.56
C GLU A 14 -13.39 6.77 -5.26
N PHE A 15 -13.79 5.51 -5.04
CA PHE A 15 -13.32 4.74 -3.89
C PHE A 15 -11.83 4.41 -4.01
N ARG A 16 -11.37 4.03 -5.20
CA ARG A 16 -9.94 3.74 -5.44
C ARG A 16 -9.09 4.97 -5.21
N ASP A 17 -9.52 6.13 -5.70
CA ASP A 17 -8.84 7.40 -5.48
C ASP A 17 -8.82 7.80 -4.00
N ALA A 18 -9.96 7.63 -3.31
CA ALA A 18 -10.07 7.93 -1.89
C ALA A 18 -9.17 7.00 -1.03
N LEU A 19 -9.15 5.70 -1.32
CA LEU A 19 -8.30 4.73 -0.65
C LEU A 19 -6.82 5.01 -0.92
N THR A 20 -6.46 5.32 -2.17
CA THR A 20 -5.10 5.72 -2.56
C THR A 20 -4.64 6.92 -1.75
N GLY A 21 -5.45 7.99 -1.70
CA GLY A 21 -5.13 9.19 -0.93
C GLY A 21 -5.07 8.98 0.59
N GLN A 22 -5.76 7.98 1.14
CA GLN A 22 -5.60 7.60 2.56
C GLN A 22 -4.27 6.88 2.79
N LEU A 23 -3.94 5.91 1.94
CA LEU A 23 -2.70 5.14 2.06
C LEU A 23 -1.46 6.03 1.82
N GLU A 24 -1.54 7.01 0.92
CA GLU A 24 -0.48 8.01 0.69
C GLU A 24 -0.29 8.97 1.87
N LYS A 25 -1.31 9.19 2.71
CA LYS A 25 -1.13 9.98 3.95
C LYS A 25 -0.43 9.19 5.04
N HIS A 26 -0.54 7.86 4.99
CA HIS A 26 -0.08 6.94 6.02
C HIS A 26 1.00 5.98 5.51
N TYR A 27 1.71 6.32 4.42
CA TYR A 27 2.69 5.42 3.80
C TYR A 27 3.82 5.00 4.74
N SER A 28 4.14 5.84 5.74
CA SER A 28 5.17 5.57 6.74
C SER A 28 4.76 4.50 7.75
N ALA A 29 3.47 4.12 7.81
CA ALA A 29 2.95 3.07 8.65
C ALA A 29 2.62 1.78 7.88
N LEU A 30 2.93 1.73 6.57
CA LEU A 30 2.66 0.54 5.75
C LEU A 30 3.67 -0.57 6.07
N PRO A 31 3.22 -1.83 6.12
CA PRO A 31 4.09 -2.95 6.46
C PRO A 31 5.17 -3.12 5.39
N LEU A 32 6.43 -3.16 5.83
CA LEU A 32 7.57 -3.49 4.98
C LEU A 32 7.64 -5.01 4.83
N GLY A 33 7.32 -5.53 3.64
CA GLY A 33 7.32 -6.96 3.36
C GLY A 33 8.72 -7.61 3.45
N SER A 34 8.76 -8.94 3.30
CA SER A 34 9.98 -9.75 3.25
C SER A 34 10.79 -9.47 1.98
N GLY A 35 11.56 -8.40 1.99
CA GLY A 35 12.35 -7.95 0.84
C GLY A 35 12.99 -6.57 1.05
N CYS A 36 12.45 -5.77 1.96
CA CYS A 36 13.05 -4.51 2.40
C CYS A 36 14.27 -4.78 3.29
N LYS A 37 15.40 -4.13 2.99
CA LYS A 37 16.63 -4.25 3.77
C LYS A 37 16.69 -3.13 4.80
N ARG A 38 16.36 -3.47 6.06
CA ARG A 38 16.44 -2.60 7.25
C ARG A 38 15.51 -1.38 7.21
N GLY A 39 14.27 -1.53 7.69
CA GLY A 39 13.49 -0.44 8.28
C GLY A 39 13.34 0.83 7.42
N GLY A 40 13.49 0.74 6.10
CA GLY A 40 13.35 1.85 5.18
C GLY A 40 11.87 2.16 4.99
N TYR A 41 11.44 3.31 5.48
CA TYR A 41 10.12 3.83 5.15
C TYR A 41 10.15 4.40 3.73
N PRO A 42 9.03 4.42 3.00
CA PRO A 42 8.91 5.34 1.88
C PRO A 42 9.15 6.74 2.46
N GLN A 43 10.31 7.37 2.25
CA GLN A 43 10.60 8.66 2.89
C GLN A 43 9.82 9.79 2.22
N THR A 44 9.59 9.66 0.91
CA THR A 44 8.76 10.53 0.05
C THR A 44 8.44 9.78 -1.24
N GLY A 45 7.30 10.09 -1.87
CA GLY A 45 7.00 9.66 -3.25
C GLY A 45 6.57 8.20 -3.43
N ALA A 46 5.99 7.57 -2.41
CA ALA A 46 5.34 6.27 -2.61
C ALA A 46 4.22 6.40 -3.64
N THR A 47 4.24 5.57 -4.68
CA THR A 47 3.15 5.43 -5.63
C THR A 47 2.30 4.26 -5.20
N ILE A 48 1.00 4.50 -5.01
CA ILE A 48 0.06 3.48 -4.56
C ILE A 48 -0.90 3.15 -5.71
N THR A 49 -1.12 1.86 -5.93
CA THR A 49 -2.01 1.38 -6.99
C THR A 49 -2.98 0.36 -6.41
N VAL A 50 -4.27 0.69 -6.40
CA VAL A 50 -5.35 -0.24 -6.04
C VAL A 50 -5.67 -1.09 -7.27
N ARG A 51 -5.35 -2.38 -7.22
CA ARG A 51 -5.47 -3.32 -8.35
C ARG A 51 -6.87 -3.91 -8.45
N ASP A 52 -7.33 -4.51 -7.35
CA ASP A 52 -8.63 -5.14 -7.27
C ASP A 52 -9.36 -4.73 -6.00
N VAL A 53 -10.69 -4.68 -6.08
CA VAL A 53 -11.57 -4.36 -4.95
C VAL A 53 -12.73 -5.33 -4.97
N ALA A 54 -12.80 -6.15 -3.93
CA ALA A 54 -13.90 -7.06 -3.70
C ALA A 54 -14.62 -6.67 -2.40
N ALA A 55 -15.91 -6.98 -2.31
CA ALA A 55 -16.66 -6.76 -1.08
C ALA A 55 -17.63 -7.91 -0.81
N ASN A 56 -17.85 -8.16 0.48
CA ASN A 56 -18.91 -9.00 0.98
C ASN A 56 -19.83 -8.18 1.93
N HIS A 57 -20.75 -8.87 2.61
CA HIS A 57 -21.72 -8.20 3.49
C HIS A 57 -21.06 -7.48 4.69
N ALA A 58 -19.89 -7.91 5.13
CA ALA A 58 -19.20 -7.37 6.31
C ALA A 58 -17.96 -6.53 5.96
N GLN A 59 -17.26 -6.86 4.89
CA GLN A 59 -15.90 -6.37 4.64
C GLN A 59 -15.66 -6.02 3.17
N ILE A 60 -14.87 -4.98 2.93
CA ILE A 60 -14.25 -4.66 1.65
C ILE A 60 -12.79 -5.10 1.71
N THR A 61 -12.32 -5.79 0.67
CA THR A 61 -10.93 -6.20 0.50
C THR A 61 -10.38 -5.51 -0.73
N ALA A 62 -9.22 -4.87 -0.60
CA ALA A 62 -8.53 -4.23 -1.70
C ALA A 62 -7.10 -4.74 -1.82
N ASP A 63 -6.74 -5.20 -3.01
CA ASP A 63 -5.36 -5.56 -3.32
C ASP A 63 -4.61 -4.32 -3.81
N VAL A 64 -3.50 -4.00 -3.15
CA VAL A 64 -2.78 -2.75 -3.34
C VAL A 64 -1.30 -3.03 -3.58
N THR A 65 -0.73 -2.44 -4.61
CA THR A 65 0.72 -2.40 -4.80
C THR A 65 1.23 -1.03 -4.38
N ILE A 66 2.24 -1.00 -3.51
CA ILE A 66 2.94 0.21 -3.08
C ILE A 66 4.33 0.16 -3.68
N ARG A 67 4.70 1.17 -4.47
CA ARG A 67 6.03 1.33 -5.06
C ARG A 67 6.73 2.50 -4.40
N PHE A 68 7.99 2.32 -4.00
CA PHE A 68 8.76 3.38 -3.35
C PHE A 68 10.26 3.19 -3.59
N THR A 69 11.02 4.25 -3.37
CA THR A 69 12.48 4.19 -3.37
C THR A 69 12.97 3.88 -1.97
N GLU A 70 13.66 2.76 -1.80
CA GLU A 70 14.36 2.41 -0.57
C GLU A 70 15.79 2.96 -0.66
N ALA A 71 16.12 3.90 0.23
CA ALA A 71 17.49 4.38 0.42
C ALA A 71 18.20 3.49 1.44
N PHE A 72 19.38 2.98 1.09
CA PHE A 72 20.23 2.22 2.02
C PHE A 72 21.58 2.91 2.21
N SER A 73 21.99 3.05 3.47
CA SER A 73 23.34 3.51 3.79
C SER A 73 24.33 2.36 3.60
N SER A 74 25.10 2.37 2.52
CA SER A 74 26.42 1.75 2.50
C SER A 74 27.31 2.54 3.47
N GLY A 75 28.06 1.85 4.34
CA GLY A 75 28.77 2.46 5.46
C GLY A 75 29.67 3.66 5.08
N CYS A 76 29.86 4.56 6.05
CA CYS A 76 30.63 5.81 6.03
C CYS A 76 31.55 6.04 4.81
N SER A 77 31.01 6.63 3.74
CA SER A 77 31.66 7.56 2.78
C SER A 77 30.93 7.63 1.43
N GLU A 78 29.94 6.78 1.17
CA GLU A 78 29.21 6.77 -0.09
C GLU A 78 27.85 7.49 0.04
N ALA A 79 27.43 8.16 -1.04
CA ALA A 79 26.08 8.68 -1.13
C ALA A 79 25.08 7.51 -0.98
N PRO A 80 23.92 7.73 -0.32
CA PRO A 80 22.92 6.70 -0.18
C PRO A 80 22.56 6.15 -1.57
N SER A 81 22.63 4.83 -1.71
CA SER A 81 22.15 4.18 -2.91
C SER A 81 20.64 4.00 -2.81
N GLU A 82 19.97 4.21 -3.94
CA GLU A 82 18.51 4.17 -4.06
C GLU A 82 18.11 2.98 -4.93
N GLU A 83 17.22 2.13 -4.41
CA GLU A 83 16.62 1.03 -5.19
C GLU A 83 15.10 1.18 -5.22
N LEU A 84 14.52 0.97 -6.39
CA LEU A 84 13.07 0.87 -6.52
C LEU A 84 12.60 -0.44 -5.89
N ARG A 85 11.68 -0.32 -4.94
CA ARG A 85 11.02 -1.42 -4.25
C ARG A 85 9.53 -1.37 -4.49
N TRP A 86 8.91 -2.53 -4.34
CA TRP A 86 7.46 -2.63 -4.29
C TRP A 86 7.05 -3.66 -3.25
N ILE A 87 5.87 -3.44 -2.69
CA ILE A 87 5.22 -4.33 -1.74
C ILE A 87 3.78 -4.50 -2.20
N ASP A 88 3.34 -5.74 -2.26
CA ASP A 88 1.93 -6.04 -2.43
C ASP A 88 1.31 -6.19 -1.04
N CYS A 89 0.19 -5.50 -0.85
CA CYS A 89 -0.57 -5.47 0.38
C CYS A 89 -2.02 -5.81 0.10
N ARG A 90 -2.68 -6.35 1.12
CA ARG A 90 -4.13 -6.49 1.15
C ARG A 90 -4.67 -5.60 2.25
N VAL A 91 -5.61 -4.73 1.88
CA VAL A 91 -6.31 -3.84 2.80
C VAL A 91 -7.68 -4.43 3.08
N PHE A 92 -7.97 -4.67 4.34
CA PHE A 92 -9.25 -5.17 4.80
C PHE A 92 -9.99 -4.07 5.53
N ILE A 93 -11.14 -3.66 5.04
CA ILE A 93 -11.93 -2.55 5.59
C ILE A 93 -13.28 -3.08 6.07
N GLN A 94 -13.57 -2.90 7.35
CA GLN A 94 -14.86 -3.24 7.92
C GLN A 94 -15.91 -2.23 7.45
N ARG A 95 -17.02 -2.71 6.88
CA ARG A 95 -18.07 -1.83 6.33
C ARG A 95 -18.88 -1.08 7.40
N VAL A 96 -18.90 -1.61 8.61
CA VAL A 96 -19.68 -1.09 9.75
C VAL A 96 -19.09 0.19 10.31
N ASP A 97 -17.77 0.26 10.47
CA ASP A 97 -17.07 1.36 11.15
C ASP A 97 -15.93 1.97 10.33
N GLY A 98 -15.61 1.39 9.18
CA GLY A 98 -14.51 1.84 8.32
C GLY A 98 -13.13 1.53 8.87
N SER A 99 -13.02 0.74 9.95
CA SER A 99 -11.73 0.28 10.47
C SER A 99 -10.99 -0.54 9.41
N ALA A 100 -9.70 -0.29 9.27
CA ALA A 100 -8.88 -0.91 8.24
C ALA A 100 -7.65 -1.60 8.85
N THR A 101 -7.38 -2.82 8.40
CA THR A 101 -6.11 -3.53 8.64
C THR A 101 -5.40 -3.71 7.31
N ILE A 102 -4.07 -3.61 7.34
CA ILE A 102 -3.22 -3.74 6.15
C ILE A 102 -2.25 -4.87 6.43
N GLU A 103 -2.24 -5.86 5.55
CA GLU A 103 -1.35 -7.00 5.63
C GLU A 103 -0.43 -7.00 4.40
N ALA A 104 0.87 -7.13 4.60
CA ALA A 104 1.78 -7.40 3.50
C ALA A 104 1.51 -8.82 2.98
N VAL A 105 1.35 -8.95 1.68
CA VAL A 105 1.23 -10.23 1.00
C VAL A 105 2.62 -10.57 0.47
N GLU A 106 3.07 -11.82 0.67
CA GLU A 106 4.28 -12.26 -0.03
C GLU A 106 4.07 -11.99 -1.51
N PRO A 107 5.02 -11.33 -2.20
CA PRO A 107 4.88 -11.14 -3.64
C PRO A 107 4.75 -12.54 -4.24
N GLU A 108 3.58 -12.85 -4.82
CA GLU A 108 3.51 -13.95 -5.75
C GLU A 108 4.62 -13.66 -6.75
N ARG A 109 5.64 -14.53 -6.79
CA ARG A 109 6.80 -14.36 -7.68
C ARG A 109 6.25 -13.85 -9.02
N PRO A 110 6.72 -12.71 -9.55
CA PRO A 110 6.29 -12.32 -10.87
C PRO A 110 6.58 -13.52 -11.76
N GLU A 111 5.53 -14.07 -12.39
CA GLU A 111 5.76 -14.90 -13.56
C GLU A 111 6.63 -14.03 -14.47
N GLU A 112 7.84 -14.51 -14.72
CA GLU A 112 8.87 -13.79 -15.47
C GLU A 112 8.22 -13.26 -16.76
N PHE A 113 8.19 -11.94 -16.92
CA PHE A 113 7.80 -11.30 -18.18
C PHE A 113 8.86 -11.58 -19.26
#